data_AF-A0A7V9TVV2-F1
#
_entry.id   AF-A0A7V9TVV2-F1
#
_cell.length_a   1.000
_cell.length_b   1.000
_cell.length_c   1.000
_cell.angle_alpha   90.00
_cell.angle_beta   90.00
_cell.angle_gamma   90.00
#
_symmetry.space_group_name_H-M   'P 1'
#
loop_
_entity.id
_entity.type
_entity.pdbx_description
1 polymer ?
#
loop_
_entity_poly.entity_id
_entity_poly.type
_entity_poly.pdbx_seq_one_letter_code
_entity_poly.pdbx_strand_id
1 'polypeptide(L)'
;MEDRIKTLAIEEAYRPITVREGDRTERIPVIQAILRKVAVAAANGNVRAQQNYLNLLIGAEAARREATMEMFNDAVQYKEHWHRVLAKRARDGVTGPEPVPHPDDIIIDGTTFEVRFAGPVTEEQRQAQDWLRANWLDFEKSLNKVNSMLQSDPNNLELLEWKETLTKMLEWVREDSLKRAIRDARMGTNNKSSKN
;
A
#
# COMPACT_ATOMS: atom_id res chain seq x y z
N MET A 1 -2.37 -13.26 35.09
CA MET A 1 -3.84 -13.07 35.29
C MET A 1 -4.32 -11.82 34.56
N GLU A 2 -3.57 -10.72 34.64
CA GLU A 2 -3.87 -9.45 33.94
C GLU A 2 -3.96 -9.58 32.41
N ASP A 3 -3.06 -10.34 31.77
CA ASP A 3 -3.11 -10.55 30.32
C ASP A 3 -4.35 -11.32 29.86
N ARG A 4 -4.84 -12.28 30.66
CA ARG A 4 -6.08 -13.03 30.34
C ARG A 4 -7.31 -12.13 30.39
N ILE A 5 -7.34 -11.16 31.31
CA ILE A 5 -8.44 -10.20 31.43
C ILE A 5 -8.41 -9.21 30.26
N LYS A 6 -7.21 -8.72 29.87
CA LYS A 6 -7.04 -7.85 28.71
C LYS A 6 -7.48 -8.54 27.41
N THR A 7 -7.07 -9.79 27.21
CA THR A 7 -7.50 -10.58 26.04
C THR A 7 -9.02 -10.76 26.01
N LEU A 8 -9.63 -11.18 27.11
CA LEU A 8 -11.09 -11.34 27.17
C LEU A 8 -11.84 -10.03 26.90
N ALA A 9 -11.35 -8.90 27.41
CA ALA A 9 -11.94 -7.59 27.15
C ALA A 9 -11.86 -7.20 25.66
N ILE A 10 -10.75 -7.51 24.99
CA ILE A 10 -10.59 -7.28 23.54
C ILE A 10 -11.55 -8.19 22.76
N GLU A 11 -11.60 -9.48 23.08
CA GLU A 11 -12.50 -10.43 22.43
C GLU A 11 -13.97 -9.99 22.54
N GLU A 12 -14.39 -9.55 23.74
CA GLU A 12 -15.75 -9.07 23.96
C GLU A 12 -16.03 -7.75 23.21
N ALA A 13 -15.05 -6.83 23.17
CA ALA A 13 -15.18 -5.58 22.43
C ALA A 13 -15.42 -5.81 20.93
N TYR A 14 -14.76 -6.81 20.34
CA TYR A 14 -14.89 -7.16 18.93
C TYR A 14 -16.00 -8.17 18.62
N ARG A 15 -16.68 -8.71 19.64
CA ARG A 15 -17.79 -9.64 19.46
C ARG A 15 -18.91 -8.99 18.64
N PRO A 16 -19.40 -9.62 17.56
CA PRO A 16 -20.47 -9.06 16.75
C PRO A 16 -21.82 -9.19 17.46
N ILE A 17 -22.58 -8.10 17.49
CA ILE A 17 -23.96 -8.02 17.96
C ILE A 17 -24.87 -7.44 16.89
N THR A 18 -26.15 -7.78 16.96
CA THR A 18 -27.17 -7.18 16.10
C THR A 18 -27.72 -5.94 16.78
N VAL A 19 -27.57 -4.78 16.15
CA VAL A 19 -28.06 -3.49 16.66
C VAL A 19 -29.09 -2.93 15.70
N ARG A 20 -30.21 -2.44 16.26
CA ARG A 20 -31.26 -1.75 15.51
C ARG A 20 -31.19 -0.25 15.76
N GLU A 21 -31.02 0.54 14.71
CA GLU A 21 -31.03 2.01 14.72
C GLU A 21 -32.06 2.49 13.69
N GLY A 22 -33.22 2.94 14.19
CA GLY A 22 -34.37 3.26 13.35
C GLY A 22 -34.87 2.04 12.58
N ASP A 23 -34.88 2.16 11.25
CA ASP A 23 -35.31 1.11 10.33
C ASP A 23 -34.18 0.17 9.88
N ARG A 24 -32.92 0.49 10.22
CA ARG A 24 -31.76 -0.32 9.85
C ARG A 24 -31.37 -1.27 10.98
N THR A 25 -31.06 -2.50 10.60
CA THR A 25 -30.51 -3.52 11.50
C THR A 25 -29.16 -3.94 10.95
N GLU A 26 -28.10 -3.73 11.71
CA GLU A 26 -26.72 -4.03 11.30
C GLU A 26 -26.05 -4.97 12.32
N ARG A 27 -25.19 -5.86 11.82
CA ARG A 27 -24.34 -6.72 12.66
C ARG A 27 -22.98 -6.04 12.82
N ILE A 28 -22.72 -5.47 13.99
CA ILE A 28 -21.52 -4.68 14.29
C ILE A 28 -20.87 -5.12 15.60
N PRO A 29 -19.56 -4.90 15.80
CA PRO A 29 -18.89 -5.13 17.08
C PRO A 29 -19.50 -4.34 18.25
N VAL A 30 -19.44 -4.90 19.47
CA VAL A 30 -19.92 -4.24 20.71
C VAL A 30 -19.31 -2.86 20.88
N ILE A 31 -17.99 -2.71 20.68
CA ILE A 31 -17.31 -1.42 20.85
C ILE A 31 -17.80 -0.36 19.86
N GLN A 32 -18.13 -0.76 18.63
CA GLN A 32 -18.68 0.15 17.63
C GLN A 32 -20.06 0.66 18.04
N ALA A 33 -20.91 -0.23 18.57
CA ALA A 33 -22.23 0.13 19.08
C ALA A 33 -22.15 1.10 20.27
N ILE A 34 -21.23 0.85 21.21
CA ILE A 34 -20.97 1.74 22.36
C ILE A 34 -20.52 3.11 21.87
N LEU A 35 -19.55 3.17 20.95
CA LEU A 35 -19.04 4.44 20.40
C LEU A 35 -20.14 5.25 19.70
N ARG A 36 -21.03 4.62 18.93
CA ARG A 36 -22.18 5.30 18.31
C ARG A 36 -23.11 5.90 19.37
N LYS A 37 -23.43 5.16 20.43
CA LYS A 37 -24.28 5.66 21.52
C LYS A 37 -23.63 6.80 22.29
N VAL A 38 -22.32 6.72 22.56
CA VAL A 38 -21.55 7.82 23.17
C VAL A 38 -21.58 9.05 22.26
N ALA A 39 -21.38 8.88 20.95
CA ALA A 39 -21.44 9.99 20.00
C ALA A 39 -22.82 10.66 19.95
N VAL A 40 -23.92 9.88 19.92
CA VAL A 40 -25.29 10.44 19.97
C VAL A 40 -25.53 11.21 21.27
N ALA A 41 -25.12 10.66 22.42
CA ALA A 41 -25.25 11.35 23.70
C ALA A 41 -24.42 12.64 23.75
N ALA A 42 -23.21 12.63 23.19
CA ALA A 42 -22.34 13.78 23.08
C ALA A 42 -22.94 14.88 22.18
N ALA A 43 -23.48 14.50 21.02
CA ALA A 43 -24.17 15.41 20.11
C ALA A 43 -25.40 16.05 20.76
N ASN A 44 -26.09 15.33 21.65
CA ASN A 44 -27.23 15.82 22.42
C ASN A 44 -26.84 16.63 23.67
N GLY A 45 -25.58 17.02 23.83
CA GLY A 45 -25.13 17.93 24.90
C GLY A 45 -24.73 17.28 26.22
N ASN A 46 -24.61 15.94 26.28
CA ASN A 46 -24.09 15.30 27.49
C ASN A 46 -22.60 15.60 27.64
N VAL A 47 -22.25 16.48 28.59
CA VAL A 47 -20.88 16.97 28.82
C VAL A 47 -19.89 15.83 29.06
N ARG A 48 -20.26 14.81 29.84
CA ARG A 48 -19.37 13.66 30.11
C ARG A 48 -19.15 12.81 28.85
N ALA A 49 -20.19 12.61 28.05
CA ALA A 49 -20.07 11.92 26.78
C ALA A 49 -19.20 12.71 25.78
N GLN A 50 -19.35 14.04 25.72
CA GLN A 50 -18.50 14.92 24.91
C GLN A 50 -17.04 14.82 25.31
N GLN A 51 -16.72 14.92 26.60
CA GLN A 51 -15.36 14.78 27.11
C GLN A 51 -14.76 13.41 26.76
N ASN A 52 -15.49 12.32 27.00
CA ASN A 52 -15.02 10.97 26.68
C ASN A 52 -14.76 10.80 25.18
N TYR A 53 -15.66 11.30 24.33
CA TYR A 53 -15.54 11.20 22.88
C TYR A 53 -14.37 12.03 22.33
N LEU A 54 -14.22 13.28 22.79
CA LEU A 54 -13.11 14.16 22.39
C LEU A 54 -11.76 13.60 22.85
N ASN A 55 -11.66 13.05 24.05
CA ASN A 55 -10.43 12.42 24.53
C ASN A 55 -10.03 11.21 23.67
N LEU A 56 -11.01 10.39 23.28
CA LEU A 56 -10.77 9.26 22.38
C LEU A 56 -10.32 9.73 20.99
N LEU A 57 -10.94 10.78 20.44
CA LEU A 57 -10.57 11.35 19.16
C LEU A 57 -9.15 11.93 19.19
N ILE A 58 -8.83 12.76 20.19
CA ILE A 58 -7.50 13.35 20.36
C ILE A 58 -6.44 12.26 20.49
N GLY A 59 -6.70 11.22 21.28
CA GLY A 59 -5.80 10.08 21.43
C GLY A 59 -5.60 9.33 20.12
N ALA A 60 -6.67 9.07 19.36
CA ALA A 60 -6.60 8.41 18.05
C ALA A 60 -5.83 9.25 17.02
N GLU A 61 -6.05 10.57 16.99
CA GLU A 61 -5.31 11.48 16.10
C GLU A 61 -3.84 11.60 16.48
N ALA A 62 -3.53 11.63 17.77
CA ALA A 62 -2.15 11.64 18.25
C ALA A 62 -1.42 10.35 17.86
N ALA A 63 -2.01 9.18 18.12
CA ALA A 63 -1.45 7.88 17.73
C ALA A 63 -1.27 7.76 16.21
N ARG A 64 -2.25 8.23 15.42
CA ARG A 64 -2.13 8.28 13.95
C ARG A 64 -0.96 9.16 13.52
N ARG A 65 -0.84 10.37 14.10
CA ARG A 65 0.24 11.30 13.77
C ARG A 65 1.61 10.74 14.14
N GLU A 66 1.72 10.08 15.29
CA GLU A 66 2.95 9.41 15.73
C GLU A 66 3.37 8.33 14.74
N ALA A 67 2.47 7.41 14.38
CA ALA A 67 2.74 6.37 13.39
C ALA A 67 3.10 6.94 12.00
N THR A 68 2.42 8.01 11.57
CA THR A 68 2.76 8.71 10.31
C THR A 68 4.16 9.32 10.38
N MET A 69 4.53 9.97 11.50
CA MET A 69 5.83 10.60 11.66
C MET A 69 6.97 9.58 11.78
N GLU A 70 6.73 8.45 12.46
CA GLU A 70 7.66 7.33 12.54
C GLU A 70 7.96 6.79 11.14
N MET A 71 6.92 6.45 10.37
CA MET A 71 7.05 5.98 8.98
C MET A 71 7.76 7.01 8.09
N PHE A 72 7.44 8.30 8.24
CA PHE A 72 8.09 9.39 7.51
C PHE A 72 9.59 9.44 7.81
N ASN A 73 9.97 9.43 9.09
CA ASN A 73 11.36 9.49 9.49
C ASN A 73 12.15 8.28 8.98
N ASP A 74 11.59 7.08 9.12
CA ASP A 74 12.20 5.85 8.63
C ASP A 74 12.38 5.88 7.11
N ALA A 75 11.38 6.35 6.37
CA ALA A 75 11.44 6.49 4.93
C ALA A 75 12.50 7.50 4.47
N VAL A 76 12.62 8.65 5.15
CA VAL A 76 13.66 9.65 4.86
C VAL A 76 15.05 9.07 5.11
N GLN A 77 15.27 8.45 6.28
CA GLN A 77 16.55 7.83 6.64
C GLN A 77 16.93 6.72 5.67
N TYR A 78 15.97 5.86 5.31
CA TYR A 78 16.16 4.78 4.34
C TYR A 78 16.58 5.34 2.97
N LYS A 79 15.85 6.36 2.48
CA LYS A 79 16.09 6.97 1.17
C LYS A 79 17.46 7.65 1.13
N GLU A 80 17.83 8.38 2.17
CA GLU A 80 19.16 9.00 2.28
C GLU A 80 20.28 7.95 2.30
N HIS A 81 20.12 6.90 3.12
CA HIS A 81 21.10 5.82 3.22
C HIS A 81 21.34 5.16 1.86
N TRP A 82 20.27 4.71 1.20
CA TRP A 82 20.40 3.97 -0.06
C TRP A 82 20.82 4.85 -1.23
N HIS A 83 20.36 6.11 -1.31
CA HIS A 83 20.87 7.04 -2.32
C HIS A 83 22.39 7.22 -2.19
N ARG A 84 22.90 7.32 -0.96
CA ARG A 84 24.36 7.42 -0.71
C ARG A 84 25.10 6.16 -1.16
N VAL A 85 24.58 4.98 -0.83
CA VAL A 85 25.17 3.68 -1.22
C VAL A 85 25.16 3.50 -2.74
N LEU A 86 24.03 3.75 -3.40
CA LEU A 86 23.87 3.61 -4.85
C LEU A 86 24.73 4.63 -5.61
N ALA A 87 24.79 5.88 -5.14
CA ALA A 87 25.68 6.88 -5.73
C ALA A 87 27.16 6.50 -5.60
N LYS A 88 27.56 5.93 -4.44
CA LYS A 88 28.93 5.41 -4.26
C LYS A 88 29.21 4.26 -5.24
N ARG A 89 28.32 3.28 -5.34
CA ARG A 89 28.43 2.16 -6.29
C ARG A 89 28.59 2.65 -7.73
N ALA A 90 27.78 3.64 -8.14
CA ALA A 90 27.85 4.25 -9.46
C ALA A 90 29.19 4.95 -9.74
N ARG A 91 29.74 5.66 -8.74
CA ARG A 91 31.07 6.30 -8.86
C ARG A 91 32.21 5.30 -8.94
N ASP A 92 32.13 4.24 -8.15
CA ASP A 92 33.17 3.22 -8.05
C ASP A 92 33.08 2.18 -9.19
N GLY A 93 32.02 2.22 -10.00
CA GLY A 93 31.78 1.27 -11.10
C GLY A 93 31.45 -0.15 -10.63
N VAL A 94 30.97 -0.30 -9.39
CA VAL A 94 30.68 -1.61 -8.78
C VAL A 94 29.18 -1.87 -8.81
N THR A 95 28.79 -3.04 -9.30
CA THR A 95 27.40 -3.52 -9.22
C THR A 95 27.16 -4.29 -7.92
N GLY A 96 25.93 -4.25 -7.39
CA GLY A 96 25.53 -5.01 -6.21
C GLY A 96 24.03 -5.26 -6.20
N PRO A 97 23.51 -6.01 -5.22
CA PRO A 97 22.08 -6.26 -5.13
C PRO A 97 21.32 -4.94 -4.93
N GLU A 98 20.23 -4.78 -5.69
CA GLU A 98 19.31 -3.66 -5.53
C GLU A 98 18.55 -3.79 -4.21
N PRO A 99 18.37 -2.69 -3.45
CA PRO A 99 17.56 -2.71 -2.24
C PRO A 99 16.08 -2.96 -2.55
N VAL A 100 15.40 -3.56 -1.57
CA VAL A 100 13.94 -3.69 -1.55
C VAL A 100 13.43 -3.09 -0.25
N PRO A 101 12.56 -2.07 -0.29
CA PRO A 101 12.15 -1.32 -1.49
C PRO A 101 13.29 -0.51 -2.12
N HIS A 102 13.23 -0.24 -3.43
CA HIS A 102 14.16 0.70 -4.04
C HIS A 102 13.86 2.13 -3.54
N PRO A 103 14.85 2.96 -3.20
CA PRO A 103 14.60 4.28 -2.60
C PRO A 103 13.84 5.26 -3.51
N ASP A 104 14.02 5.19 -4.83
CA ASP A 104 13.21 5.97 -5.79
C ASP A 104 11.74 5.55 -5.86
N ASP A 105 11.42 4.32 -5.41
CA ASP A 105 10.05 3.82 -5.35
C ASP A 105 9.35 4.23 -4.04
N ILE A 106 10.05 4.95 -3.14
CA ILE A 106 9.47 5.53 -1.93
C ILE A 106 9.11 6.99 -2.20
N ILE A 107 7.81 7.28 -2.23
CA ILE A 107 7.25 8.62 -2.44
C ILE A 107 6.89 9.21 -1.08
N ILE A 108 7.49 10.35 -0.76
CA ILE A 108 7.27 11.06 0.50
C ILE A 108 6.59 12.39 0.18
N ASP A 109 5.42 12.62 0.77
CA ASP A 109 4.76 13.92 0.74
C ASP A 109 5.28 14.78 1.90
N GLY A 110 6.01 15.86 1.58
CA GLY A 110 6.59 16.73 2.60
C GLY A 110 5.58 17.61 3.36
N THR A 111 4.32 17.65 2.92
CA THR A 111 3.25 18.45 3.56
C THR A 111 2.40 17.58 4.47
N THR A 112 2.00 16.40 4.01
CA THR A 112 1.16 15.48 4.78
C THR A 112 1.96 14.48 5.61
N PHE A 113 3.27 14.37 5.36
CA PHE A 113 4.16 13.34 5.88
C PHE A 113 3.77 11.92 5.47
N GLU A 114 2.88 11.77 4.49
CA GLU A 114 2.46 10.46 4.00
C GLU A 114 3.57 9.81 3.15
N VAL A 115 3.80 8.53 3.41
CA VAL A 115 4.75 7.70 2.67
C VAL A 115 3.97 6.69 1.83
N ARG A 116 4.28 6.62 0.53
CA ARG A 116 3.71 5.66 -0.41
C ARG A 116 4.80 4.90 -1.12
N PHE A 117 4.55 3.62 -1.40
CA PHE A 117 5.47 2.76 -2.14
C PHE A 117 4.93 2.52 -3.56
N ALA A 118 5.70 2.93 -4.57
CA ALA A 118 5.38 2.77 -5.98
C ALA A 118 6.06 1.55 -6.63
N GLY A 119 6.70 0.71 -5.81
CA GLY A 119 7.46 -0.47 -6.20
C GLY A 119 7.36 -1.57 -5.14
N PRO A 120 8.09 -2.68 -5.32
CA PRO A 120 8.04 -3.81 -4.40
C PRO A 120 8.61 -3.41 -3.04
N VAL A 121 7.92 -3.79 -1.96
CA VAL A 121 8.38 -3.61 -0.57
C VAL A 121 8.86 -4.91 0.06
N THR A 122 8.58 -6.05 -0.60
CA THR A 122 9.12 -7.37 -0.20
C THR A 122 9.85 -8.03 -1.35
N GLU A 123 10.68 -9.01 -1.00
CA GLU A 123 11.44 -9.78 -1.98
C GLU A 123 10.53 -10.60 -2.89
N GLU A 124 9.45 -11.17 -2.34
CA GLU A 124 8.47 -11.95 -3.09
C GLU A 124 7.76 -11.07 -4.14
N GLN A 125 7.42 -9.84 -3.78
CA GLN A 125 6.86 -8.88 -4.72
C GLN A 125 7.85 -8.55 -5.84
N ARG A 126 9.13 -8.35 -5.51
CA ARG A 126 10.18 -8.12 -6.52
C ARG A 126 10.30 -9.32 -7.46
N GLN A 127 10.34 -10.53 -6.93
CA GLN A 127 10.42 -11.76 -7.72
C GLN A 127 9.20 -11.95 -8.63
N ALA A 128 7.99 -11.68 -8.13
CA ALA A 128 6.78 -11.73 -8.95
C ALA A 128 6.86 -10.72 -10.12
N GLN A 129 7.35 -9.51 -9.85
CA GLN A 129 7.56 -8.50 -10.88
C GLN A 129 8.65 -8.90 -11.88
N ASP A 130 9.76 -9.48 -11.42
CA ASP A 130 10.83 -9.99 -12.28
C ASP A 130 10.34 -11.14 -13.17
N TRP A 131 9.50 -12.02 -12.63
CA TRP A 131 8.85 -13.07 -13.41
C TRP A 131 7.92 -12.49 -14.48
N LEU A 132 7.09 -11.49 -14.13
CA LEU A 132 6.24 -10.81 -15.12
C LEU A 132 7.07 -10.19 -16.25
N ARG A 133 8.18 -9.53 -15.89
CA ARG A 133 9.13 -8.97 -16.85
C ARG A 133 9.77 -10.03 -17.73
N ALA A 134 10.19 -11.16 -17.17
CA ALA A 134 10.86 -12.21 -17.92
C ALA A 134 9.92 -12.93 -18.91
N ASN A 135 8.63 -13.00 -18.60
CA ASN A 135 7.64 -13.79 -19.35
C ASN A 135 6.71 -12.92 -20.22
N TRP A 136 6.97 -11.62 -20.36
CA TRP A 136 6.07 -10.68 -21.06
C TRP A 136 5.70 -11.13 -22.48
N LEU A 137 6.67 -11.69 -23.22
CA LEU A 137 6.46 -12.16 -24.59
C LEU A 137 5.51 -13.36 -24.64
N ASP A 138 5.54 -14.22 -23.61
CA ASP A 138 4.66 -15.37 -23.52
C ASP A 138 3.24 -14.97 -23.11
N PHE A 139 3.08 -13.89 -22.33
CA PHE A 139 1.77 -13.29 -22.10
C PHE A 139 1.20 -12.67 -23.37
N GLU A 140 2.02 -12.01 -24.19
CA GLU A 140 1.58 -11.46 -25.47
C GLU A 140 1.11 -12.57 -26.42
N LYS A 141 1.88 -13.66 -26.56
CA LYS A 141 1.46 -14.85 -27.33
C LYS A 141 0.17 -15.44 -26.78
N SER A 142 0.04 -15.55 -25.46
CA SER A 142 -1.16 -16.07 -24.81
C SER A 142 -2.37 -15.18 -25.08
N LEU A 143 -2.20 -13.85 -25.02
CA LEU A 143 -3.26 -12.88 -25.30
C LEU A 143 -3.73 -12.99 -26.76
N ASN A 144 -2.79 -13.12 -27.70
CA ASN A 144 -3.10 -13.35 -29.11
C ASN A 144 -3.87 -14.67 -29.31
N LYS A 145 -3.47 -15.74 -28.63
CA LYS A 145 -4.18 -17.03 -28.69
C LYS A 145 -5.59 -16.93 -28.12
N VAL A 146 -5.76 -16.29 -26.97
CA VAL A 146 -7.07 -16.06 -26.32
C VAL A 146 -7.97 -15.22 -27.23
N ASN A 147 -7.44 -14.16 -27.84
CA ASN A 147 -8.18 -13.34 -28.79
C ASN A 147 -8.65 -14.15 -30.01
N SER A 148 -7.82 -15.05 -30.55
CA SER A 148 -8.23 -15.94 -31.65
C SER A 148 -9.33 -16.92 -31.23
N MET A 149 -9.27 -17.46 -30.01
CA MET A 149 -10.31 -18.35 -29.49
C MET A 149 -11.66 -17.63 -29.29
N LEU A 150 -11.62 -16.41 -28.77
CA LEU A 150 -12.81 -15.56 -28.61
C LEU A 150 -13.47 -15.17 -29.94
N GLN A 151 -12.78 -15.25 -31.09
CA GLN A 151 -13.44 -15.06 -32.39
C GLN A 151 -14.43 -16.18 -32.70
N SER A 152 -14.15 -17.40 -32.26
CA SER A 152 -15.02 -18.57 -32.46
C SER A 152 -16.06 -18.72 -31.35
N ASP A 153 -15.72 -18.32 -30.13
CA ASP A 153 -16.64 -18.35 -28.98
C ASP A 153 -16.59 -17.01 -28.20
N PRO A 154 -17.32 -15.98 -28.67
CA PRO A 154 -17.22 -14.63 -28.11
C PRO A 154 -17.72 -14.47 -26.67
N ASN A 155 -18.56 -15.39 -26.20
CA ASN A 155 -19.21 -15.29 -24.89
C ASN A 155 -18.61 -16.23 -23.85
N ASN A 156 -17.43 -16.79 -24.13
CA ASN A 156 -16.73 -17.65 -23.20
C ASN A 156 -16.20 -16.84 -22.00
N LEU A 157 -16.84 -16.98 -20.84
CA LEU A 157 -16.50 -16.21 -19.64
C LEU A 157 -15.06 -16.43 -19.17
N GLU A 158 -14.56 -17.67 -19.20
CA GLU A 158 -13.19 -17.98 -18.78
C GLU A 158 -12.14 -17.31 -19.67
N LEU A 159 -12.36 -17.31 -20.99
CA LEU A 159 -11.46 -16.64 -21.93
C LEU A 159 -11.51 -15.11 -21.80
N LEU A 160 -12.67 -14.53 -21.45
CA LEU A 160 -12.80 -13.09 -21.20
C LEU A 160 -12.06 -12.68 -19.92
N GLU A 161 -12.21 -13.43 -18.83
CA GLU A 161 -11.48 -13.20 -17.57
C GLU A 161 -9.96 -13.35 -17.76
N TRP A 162 -9.54 -14.37 -18.52
CA TRP A 162 -8.13 -14.57 -18.82
C TRP A 162 -7.58 -13.45 -19.72
N LYS A 163 -8.32 -13.03 -20.74
CA LYS A 163 -7.96 -11.87 -21.57
C LYS A 163 -7.75 -10.63 -20.71
N GLU A 164 -8.68 -10.34 -19.80
CA GLU A 164 -8.58 -9.19 -18.90
C GLU A 164 -7.32 -9.28 -18.03
N THR A 165 -7.05 -10.46 -17.48
CA THR A 165 -5.86 -10.72 -16.66
C THR A 165 -4.56 -10.50 -17.45
N LEU A 166 -4.43 -11.07 -18.65
CA LEU A 166 -3.26 -10.90 -19.51
C LEU A 166 -3.08 -9.44 -19.94
N THR A 167 -4.17 -8.74 -20.21
CA THR A 167 -4.15 -7.32 -20.57
C THR A 167 -3.58 -6.49 -19.41
N LYS A 168 -4.09 -6.69 -18.19
CA LYS A 168 -3.58 -6.01 -16.99
C LYS A 168 -2.10 -6.29 -16.73
N MET A 169 -1.66 -7.54 -16.92
CA MET A 169 -0.25 -7.91 -16.76
C MET A 169 0.65 -7.19 -17.79
N LEU A 170 0.24 -7.17 -19.06
CA LEU A 170 1.01 -6.51 -20.13
C LEU A 170 1.03 -4.98 -19.99
N GLU A 171 -0.09 -4.37 -19.59
CA GLU A 171 -0.17 -2.94 -19.25
C GLU A 171 0.79 -2.61 -18.11
N TRP A 172 0.79 -3.41 -17.05
CA TRP A 172 1.72 -3.25 -15.94
C TRP A 172 3.20 -3.35 -16.40
N VAL A 173 3.56 -4.36 -17.19
CA VAL A 173 4.94 -4.51 -17.71
C VAL A 173 5.35 -3.29 -18.53
N ARG A 174 4.43 -2.76 -19.36
CA ARG A 174 4.68 -1.55 -20.16
C ARG A 174 4.92 -0.34 -19.28
N GLU A 175 4.07 -0.09 -18.29
CA GLU A 175 4.25 1.04 -17.36
C GLU A 175 5.54 0.92 -16.53
N ASP A 176 5.85 -0.28 -16.04
CA ASP A 176 7.07 -0.56 -15.28
C ASP A 176 8.33 -0.31 -16.13
N SER A 177 8.32 -0.74 -17.41
CA SER A 177 9.42 -0.50 -18.34
C SER A 177 9.70 1.00 -18.55
N LEU A 178 8.64 1.83 -18.62
CA LEU A 178 8.77 3.29 -18.73
C LEU A 178 9.35 3.89 -17.45
N LYS A 179 8.86 3.46 -16.28
CA LYS A 179 9.37 3.92 -14.97
C LYS A 179 10.86 3.62 -14.82
N ARG A 180 11.29 2.41 -15.20
CA ARG A 180 12.71 2.01 -15.17
C ARG A 180 13.55 2.82 -16.14
N ALA A 181 13.10 3.02 -17.38
CA ALA A 181 13.82 3.85 -18.34
C ALA A 181 14.01 5.29 -17.84
N ILE A 182 13.00 5.88 -17.20
CA ILE A 182 13.10 7.22 -16.58
C ILE A 182 14.13 7.22 -15.44
N ARG A 183 14.15 6.17 -14.60
CA ARG A 183 15.10 6.01 -13.49
C ARG A 183 16.53 5.92 -14.00
N ASP A 184 16.78 5.05 -14.98
CA ASP A 184 18.11 4.85 -15.57
C ASP A 184 18.61 6.13 -16.25
N ALA A 185 17.72 6.87 -16.93
CA ALA A 185 18.04 8.16 -17.52
C ALA A 185 18.45 9.20 -16.45
N ARG A 186 17.78 9.26 -15.29
CA ARG A 186 18.16 10.15 -14.17
C ARG A 186 19.53 9.81 -13.59
N MET A 187 19.87 8.52 -13.51
CA MET A 187 21.19 8.09 -13.03
C MET A 187 22.29 8.44 -14.04
N GLY A 188 22.01 8.32 -15.34
CA GLY A 188 22.92 8.70 -16.42
C GLY A 188 23.21 10.21 -16.52
N THR A 189 22.23 11.07 -16.20
CA THR A 189 22.42 12.53 -16.21
C THR A 189 23.21 13.03 -15.00
N ASN A 190 22.95 12.49 -13.79
CA ASN A 190 23.71 12.84 -12.59
C ASN A 190 25.20 12.49 -12.70
N ASN A 191 25.55 11.43 -13.45
CA ASN A 191 26.95 11.04 -13.66
C ASN A 191 27.71 11.99 -14.63
N LYS A 192 27.00 12.78 -15.45
CA LYS A 192 27.61 13.78 -16.34
C LYS A 192 27.85 15.12 -15.63
N SER A 193 26.98 15.53 -14.71
CA SER A 193 27.15 16.79 -13.96
C SER A 193 28.24 16.73 -12.88
N SER A 194 28.65 15.55 -12.42
CA SER A 194 29.74 15.37 -11.44
C SER A 194 31.15 15.37 -12.05
N LYS A 195 31.29 15.55 -13.37
CA LYS A 195 32.57 15.52 -14.10
C LYS A 195 33.06 16.90 -14.59
N ASN A 196 32.39 17.99 -14.21
CA ASN A 196 32.81 19.37 -14.51
C ASN A 196 33.19 20.12 -13.25
#